data_AF-A0A552E7L0-F1
#
_entry.id   AF-A0A552E7L0-F1
#
_cell.length_a   1.000
_cell.length_b   1.000
_cell.length_c   1.000
_cell.angle_alpha   90.00
_cell.angle_beta   90.00
_cell.angle_gamma   90.00
#
_symmetry.space_group_name_H-M   'P 1'
#
loop_
_entity.id
_entity.type
_entity.pdbx_description
1 polymer ?
#
loop_
_entity_poly.entity_id
_entity_poly.type
_entity_poly.pdbx_seq_one_letter_code
_entity_poly.pdbx_strand_id
1 'polypeptide(L)'
;MNCPQCQSSQIYRKNPKSLIIICDDCGHQWQAEQVKKALATAQKREKRYPRHLLNIDVYICPSDRNKYSFAINNGSGIAVFNEFESDKFLSGCYNSIEEALDAGINWVNGKDEI
;
A
#
# COMPACT_ATOMS: atom_id res chain seq x y z
N MET A 1 0.15 -19.51 -0.65
CA MET A 1 -0.78 -19.14 -1.74
C MET A 1 -0.24 -19.76 -3.00
N ASN A 2 -1.09 -20.30 -3.87
CA ASN A 2 -0.68 -20.89 -5.14
C ASN A 2 -1.26 -20.08 -6.29
N CYS A 3 -0.69 -20.22 -7.49
CA CYS A 3 -1.19 -19.60 -8.70
C CYS A 3 -2.63 -20.10 -8.99
N PRO A 4 -3.61 -19.22 -9.20
CA PRO A 4 -4.98 -19.63 -9.49
C PRO A 4 -5.12 -20.28 -10.88
N GLN A 5 -4.17 -20.05 -11.79
CA GLN A 5 -4.22 -20.59 -13.16
C GLN A 5 -3.55 -21.97 -13.30
N CYS A 6 -2.36 -22.17 -12.69
CA CYS A 6 -1.60 -23.43 -12.83
C CYS A 6 -1.32 -24.16 -11.51
N GLN A 7 -1.83 -23.66 -10.38
CA GLN A 7 -1.63 -24.21 -9.03
C GLN A 7 -0.18 -24.27 -8.52
N SER A 8 0.78 -23.74 -9.27
CA SER A 8 2.17 -23.64 -8.84
C SER A 8 2.33 -22.82 -7.56
N SER A 9 3.28 -23.21 -6.72
CA SER A 9 3.74 -22.45 -5.55
C SER A 9 4.84 -21.44 -5.89
N GLN A 10 5.38 -21.45 -7.12
CA GLN A 10 6.40 -20.52 -7.59
C GLN A 10 5.75 -19.18 -7.94
N ILE A 11 5.61 -18.34 -6.92
CA ILE A 11 4.98 -17.02 -7.02
C ILE A 11 5.88 -15.96 -6.40
N TYR A 12 5.92 -14.77 -6.99
CA TYR A 12 6.68 -13.64 -6.47
C TYR A 12 5.95 -12.32 -6.65
N ARG A 13 6.46 -11.28 -6.01
CA ARG A 13 5.99 -9.90 -6.14
C ARG A 13 7.14 -9.07 -6.73
N LYS A 14 6.84 -8.07 -7.57
CA LYS A 14 7.88 -7.17 -8.11
C LYS A 14 8.67 -6.45 -7.03
N ASN A 15 8.02 -6.13 -5.92
CA ASN A 15 8.65 -5.69 -4.68
C ASN A 15 7.88 -6.30 -3.49
N PRO A 16 8.47 -6.35 -2.28
CA PRO A 16 7.86 -7.00 -1.11
C PRO A 16 6.49 -6.44 -0.72
N LYS A 17 6.21 -5.21 -1.11
CA LYS A 17 5.01 -4.47 -0.73
C LYS A 17 3.97 -4.42 -1.85
N SER A 18 4.26 -4.98 -3.01
CA SER A 18 3.37 -4.94 -4.17
C SER A 18 2.14 -5.76 -3.90
N LEU A 19 0.95 -5.31 -4.30
CA LEU A 19 -0.23 -6.17 -4.32
C LEU A 19 -0.23 -7.10 -5.54
N ILE A 20 0.53 -6.80 -6.59
CA ILE A 20 0.65 -7.68 -7.75
C ILE A 20 1.50 -8.89 -7.39
N ILE A 21 0.91 -10.06 -7.62
CA ILE A 21 1.57 -11.35 -7.53
C ILE A 21 1.70 -11.90 -8.95
N ILE A 22 2.87 -12.43 -9.26
CA ILE A 22 3.20 -13.03 -10.55
C ILE A 22 3.55 -14.50 -10.30
N CYS A 23 3.01 -15.40 -11.11
CA CYS A 23 3.47 -16.79 -11.15
C CYS A 23 4.67 -16.90 -12.08
N ASP A 24 5.76 -17.51 -11.60
CA ASP A 24 6.97 -17.69 -12.39
C ASP A 24 6.79 -18.75 -13.49
N ASP A 25 6.03 -19.80 -13.20
CA ASP A 25 5.85 -20.93 -14.13
C ASP A 25 4.95 -20.61 -15.33
N CYS A 26 3.86 -19.84 -15.13
CA CYS A 26 2.88 -19.57 -16.18
C CYS A 26 2.72 -18.08 -16.55
N GLY A 27 3.44 -17.19 -15.87
CA GLY A 27 3.40 -15.75 -16.11
C GLY A 27 2.08 -15.06 -15.69
N HIS A 28 1.11 -15.79 -15.14
CA HIS A 28 -0.17 -15.23 -14.70
C HIS A 28 0.04 -14.17 -13.62
N GLN A 29 -0.71 -13.06 -13.71
CA GLN A 29 -0.64 -11.96 -12.75
C GLN A 29 -2.00 -11.72 -12.11
N TRP A 30 -2.03 -11.59 -10.79
CA TRP A 30 -3.25 -11.27 -10.04
C TRP A 30 -2.93 -10.37 -8.85
N GLN A 31 -3.98 -9.84 -8.21
CA GLN A 31 -3.83 -9.01 -7.02
C GLN A 31 -4.00 -9.86 -5.75
N ALA A 32 -3.15 -9.58 -4.76
CA ALA A 32 -3.33 -10.08 -3.41
C ALA A 32 -4.65 -9.58 -2.83
N GLU A 33 -5.37 -10.47 -2.16
CA GLU A 33 -6.58 -10.12 -1.46
C GLU A 33 -6.28 -9.08 -0.36
N GLN A 34 -7.08 -8.01 -0.34
CA GLN A 34 -7.01 -6.91 0.61
C GLN A 34 -8.41 -6.54 1.08
N VAL A 35 -8.48 -5.93 2.26
CA VAL A 35 -9.74 -5.38 2.77
C VAL A 35 -10.23 -4.27 1.83
N LYS A 36 -11.54 -4.26 1.55
CA LYS A 36 -12.13 -3.24 0.67
C LYS A 36 -12.06 -1.84 1.28
N LYS A 37 -12.05 -1.71 2.59
CA LYS A 37 -11.94 -0.41 3.28
C LYS A 37 -10.66 -0.39 4.10
N ALA A 38 -10.03 0.77 4.19
CA ALA A 38 -8.92 0.99 5.11
C ALA A 38 -9.34 0.61 6.53
N LEU A 39 -8.42 0.02 7.27
CA LEU A 39 -8.59 -0.33 8.69
C LEU A 39 -8.60 0.92 9.57
N ALA A 40 -7.83 1.93 9.17
CA ALA A 40 -7.84 3.26 9.75
C ALA A 40 -7.44 4.29 8.69
N THR A 41 -7.86 5.54 8.89
CA THR A 41 -7.52 6.65 8.01
C THR A 41 -7.20 7.87 8.86
N ALA A 42 -6.09 8.55 8.54
CA ALA A 42 -5.81 9.90 8.99
C ALA A 42 -5.82 10.86 7.80
N GLN A 43 -6.14 12.12 8.05
CA GLN A 43 -6.06 13.16 7.02
C GLN A 43 -4.97 14.16 7.36
N LYS A 44 -4.16 14.52 6.37
CA LYS A 44 -3.10 15.51 6.50
C LYS A 44 -3.13 16.44 5.30
N ARG A 45 -3.05 17.75 5.56
CA ARG A 45 -2.92 18.74 4.50
C ARG A 45 -1.45 19.02 4.29
N GLU A 46 -0.99 18.94 3.04
CA GLU A 46 0.35 19.40 2.68
C GLU A 46 0.48 20.88 3.07
N LYS A 47 1.62 21.24 3.67
CA LYS A 47 1.88 22.62 4.08
C LYS A 47 2.33 23.45 2.89
N ARG A 48 3.04 22.82 1.93
CA ARG A 48 3.56 23.46 0.73
C ARG A 48 2.49 23.62 -0.36
N TYR A 49 2.69 24.58 -1.26
CA TYR A 49 1.81 24.81 -2.41
C TYR A 49 2.25 23.95 -3.60
N PRO A 50 1.31 23.36 -4.38
CA PRO A 50 -0.15 23.37 -4.18
C PRO A 50 -0.58 22.53 -2.98
N ARG A 51 -1.52 23.03 -2.16
CA ARG A 51 -1.94 22.37 -0.92
C ARG A 51 -2.97 21.28 -1.22
N HIS A 52 -2.57 20.02 -1.18
CA HIS A 52 -3.50 18.89 -1.27
C HIS A 52 -3.92 18.38 0.12
N LEU A 53 -5.14 17.84 0.20
CA LEU A 53 -5.57 17.03 1.34
C LEU A 53 -5.24 15.58 1.03
N LEU A 54 -4.32 15.02 1.80
CA LEU A 54 -3.88 13.64 1.71
C LEU A 54 -4.63 12.82 2.75
N ASN A 55 -5.15 11.65 2.35
CA ASN A 55 -5.53 10.60 3.27
C ASN A 55 -4.35 9.65 3.42
N ILE A 56 -4.11 9.22 4.66
CA ILE A 56 -3.16 8.20 5.04
C ILE A 56 -4.00 7.02 5.51
N ASP A 57 -4.14 6.02 4.66
CA ASP A 57 -4.98 4.85 4.87
C ASP A 57 -4.13 3.65 5.30
N VAL A 58 -4.57 2.89 6.30
CA VAL A 58 -3.90 1.67 6.75
C VAL A 58 -4.61 0.43 6.21
N TYR A 59 -3.82 -0.51 5.73
CA TYR A 59 -4.23 -1.80 5.19
C TYR A 59 -3.38 -2.93 5.78
N ILE A 60 -3.73 -4.17 5.44
CA ILE A 60 -2.95 -5.35 5.83
C ILE A 60 -1.65 -5.38 5.01
N CYS A 61 -0.53 -5.66 5.65
CA CYS A 61 0.74 -5.81 4.96
C CYS A 61 0.70 -7.01 3.98
N PRO A 62 1.11 -6.82 2.71
CA PRO A 62 0.90 -7.84 1.67
C PRO A 62 1.91 -9.00 1.74
N SER A 63 3.00 -8.84 2.49
CA SER A 63 3.95 -9.90 2.81
C SER A 63 3.61 -10.66 4.10
N ASP A 64 2.85 -10.04 5.02
CA ASP A 64 2.51 -10.62 6.32
C ASP A 64 1.11 -10.15 6.77
N ARG A 65 0.17 -11.09 6.84
CA ARG A 65 -1.23 -10.80 7.20
C ARG A 65 -1.42 -10.35 8.65
N ASN A 66 -0.43 -10.55 9.50
CA ASN A 66 -0.45 -10.13 10.90
C ASN A 66 0.13 -8.73 11.11
N LYS A 67 0.56 -8.07 10.02
CA LYS A 67 1.17 -6.74 10.03
C LYS A 67 0.35 -5.75 9.22
N TYR A 68 0.70 -4.48 9.36
CA TYR A 68 -0.01 -3.36 8.77
C TYR A 68 0.89 -2.55 7.85
N SER A 69 0.30 -1.86 6.88
CA SER A 69 1.00 -1.03 5.92
C SER A 69 0.15 0.20 5.63
N PHE A 70 0.75 1.33 5.26
CA PHE A 70 -0.02 2.54 4.94
C PHE A 70 0.02 2.86 3.44
N ALA A 71 -0.98 3.56 2.94
CA ALA A 71 -0.97 4.18 1.62
C ALA A 71 -1.43 5.62 1.74
N ILE A 72 -0.91 6.47 0.88
CA ILE A 72 -1.27 7.88 0.83
C ILE A 72 -2.02 8.12 -0.48
N ASN A 73 -3.13 8.84 -0.39
CA ASN A 73 -3.95 9.18 -1.55
C ASN A 73 -4.56 10.59 -1.42
N ASN A 74 -4.87 11.19 -2.56
CA ASN A 74 -5.33 12.58 -2.64
C ASN A 74 -6.86 12.73 -2.51
N GLY A 75 -7.53 11.87 -1.72
CA GLY A 75 -8.98 12.04 -1.47
C GLY A 75 -9.92 11.24 -2.38
N SER A 76 -9.41 10.41 -3.28
CA SER A 76 -10.20 9.76 -4.34
C SER A 76 -10.33 8.24 -4.19
N GLY A 77 -10.60 7.73 -2.99
CA GLY A 77 -10.99 6.33 -2.74
C GLY A 77 -10.04 5.23 -3.28
N ILE A 78 -10.49 3.97 -3.17
CA ILE A 78 -9.74 2.75 -3.57
C ILE A 78 -9.24 2.78 -5.03
N ALA A 79 -9.91 3.54 -5.90
CA ALA A 79 -9.63 3.55 -7.33
C ALA A 79 -8.43 4.44 -7.72
N VAL A 80 -7.85 5.19 -6.78
CA VAL A 80 -6.82 6.18 -7.08
C VAL A 80 -5.64 6.04 -6.10
N PHE A 81 -5.02 4.86 -6.12
CA PHE A 81 -3.65 4.69 -5.64
C PHE A 81 -2.68 5.40 -6.61
N ASN A 82 -2.68 6.72 -6.57
CA ASN A 82 -1.80 7.57 -7.41
C ASN A 82 -0.75 8.25 -6.54
N GLU A 83 0.16 7.51 -5.93
CA GLU A 83 1.30 8.18 -5.29
C GLU A 83 2.68 7.86 -5.85
N PHE A 84 2.85 6.90 -6.76
CA PHE A 84 4.06 6.82 -7.59
C PHE A 84 3.74 6.23 -8.96
N GLU A 85 4.12 6.92 -10.04
CA GLU A 85 4.12 6.37 -11.41
C GLU A 85 4.93 5.07 -11.51
N SER A 86 5.87 4.86 -10.58
CA SER A 86 6.73 3.68 -10.49
C SER A 86 6.32 2.64 -9.42
N ASP A 87 5.42 2.94 -8.48
CA ASP A 87 5.09 1.98 -7.40
C ASP A 87 3.67 2.12 -6.84
N LYS A 88 2.80 1.19 -7.20
CA LYS A 88 1.35 1.22 -6.95
C LYS A 88 0.93 0.72 -5.57
N PHE A 89 1.83 0.50 -4.62
CA PHE A 89 1.52 -0.39 -3.51
C PHE A 89 2.03 0.04 -2.13
N LEU A 90 1.30 -0.44 -1.13
CA LEU A 90 1.35 -0.08 0.30
C LEU A 90 2.80 0.12 0.81
N SER A 91 2.99 1.08 1.71
CA SER A 91 4.29 1.46 2.27
C SER A 91 4.50 0.88 3.67
N GLY A 92 5.59 0.10 3.79
CA GLY A 92 6.07 -0.43 5.07
C GLY A 92 5.36 -1.71 5.52
N CYS A 93 5.80 -2.26 6.65
CA CYS A 93 5.17 -3.43 7.28
C CYS A 93 5.40 -3.31 8.80
N TYR A 94 4.36 -2.88 9.50
CA TYR A 94 4.38 -2.42 10.89
C TYR A 94 3.59 -3.39 11.79
N ASN A 95 3.89 -3.40 13.09
CA ASN A 95 3.29 -4.37 14.01
C ASN A 95 1.91 -3.93 14.51
N SER A 96 1.57 -2.64 14.40
CA SER A 96 0.25 -2.12 14.76
C SER A 96 -0.30 -1.12 13.75
N ILE A 97 -1.60 -0.83 13.86
CA ILE A 97 -2.28 0.18 13.03
C ILE A 97 -1.73 1.58 13.34
N GLU A 98 -1.50 1.87 14.62
CA GLU A 98 -0.95 3.15 15.09
C GLU A 98 0.44 3.38 14.53
N GLU A 99 1.32 2.36 14.57
CA GLU A 99 2.67 2.45 14.03
C GLU A 99 2.66 2.72 12.51
N ALA A 100 1.74 2.08 11.78
CA ALA A 100 1.57 2.32 10.35
C ALA A 100 1.04 3.73 10.04
N LEU A 101 0.07 4.22 10.83
CA LEU A 101 -0.45 5.58 10.71
C LEU A 101 0.62 6.63 11.00
N ASP A 102 1.35 6.48 12.11
CA ASP A 102 2.41 7.40 12.51
C ASP A 102 3.52 7.45 11.46
N ALA A 103 3.89 6.30 10.90
CA ALA A 103 4.85 6.24 9.81
C ALA A 103 4.36 7.01 8.57
N GLY A 104 3.08 6.86 8.20
CA GLY A 104 2.49 7.61 7.08
C GLY A 104 2.42 9.12 7.35
N ILE A 105 2.07 9.53 8.57
CA ILE A 105 2.04 10.95 8.96
C ILE A 105 3.45 11.56 8.92
N ASN A 106 4.43 10.85 9.46
CA ASN A 106 5.82 11.30 9.46
C ASN A 106 6.39 11.38 8.04
N TRP A 107 6.00 10.47 7.15
CA TRP A 107 6.40 10.54 5.75
C TRP A 107 5.85 11.79 5.05
N VAL A 108 4.57 12.14 5.28
CA VAL A 108 3.98 13.38 4.76
C VAL A 108 4.68 14.62 5.34
N ASN A 109 4.96 14.63 6.65
CA ASN A 109 5.68 15.75 7.25
C ASN A 109 7.11 15.89 6.71
N GLY A 110 7.82 14.78 6.48
CA GLY A 110 9.17 14.80 5.91
C GLY A 110 9.20 15.32 4.47
N LYS A 111 8.15 15.07 3.67
CA LYS A 111 7.98 15.71 2.35
C LYS A 111 7.84 17.24 2.45
N ASP A 112 7.22 17.76 3.51
CA ASP A 112 7.10 19.21 3.73
C ASP A 112 8.45 19.87 4.12
N GLU A 113 9.49 19.10 4.44
CA GLU A 113 10.80 19.62 4.90
C GLU A 113 11.87 19.76 3.81
N ILE A 114 11.70 19.14 2.63
CA ILE A 114 12.67 19.21 1.50
C ILE A 114 12.31 20.33 0.55
#